data_AF-A0A7J7RDF6-F1
#
_entry.id   AF-A0A7J7RDF6-F1
#
_cell.length_a   1.000
_cell.length_b   1.000
_cell.length_c   1.000
_cell.angle_alpha   90.00
_cell.angle_beta   90.00
_cell.angle_gamma   90.00
#
_symmetry.space_group_name_H-M   'P 1'
#
loop_
_entity.id
_entity.type
_entity.pdbx_description
1 polymer ?
#
loop_
_entity_poly.entity_id
_entity_poly.type
_entity_poly.pdbx_seq_one_letter_code
_entity_poly.pdbx_strand_id
1 'polypeptide(L)'
;MERKQPLRGIGILKQAIDKMQMNTNQLTSVHADLCQLCLLAKCFKPALPYLDVDMMDICKENGAYDAKHFLCYYYYGGMIYTGLKNFERALYFYEQPLSNAYHELAQVYSTNNPSELRNLVNKHSETFTRDNNMGLVKQCLSSLYKKNIQRLTKTFLTLSLQDMASRVQLSGPQEAEKYVLHMIEDGEIFASINQKDGMVSFHDNPEKYNNPAMLHNIDQEMLKCIELDERLKAMDQEITVNPQFVQKSMGSQEDDSGNKPSSYS
;
A
#
# COMPACT_ATOMS: atom_id res chain seq x y z
N MET A 1 30.03 -8.87 39.06
CA MET A 1 30.26 -9.29 37.65
C MET A 1 29.52 -10.62 37.52
N GLU A 2 28.34 -10.77 36.91
CA GLU A 2 27.94 -10.60 35.51
C GLU A 2 26.44 -10.22 35.45
N ARG A 3 26.12 -8.99 35.01
CA ARG A 3 24.74 -8.52 34.77
C ARG A 3 24.55 -8.09 33.30
N LYS A 4 25.23 -8.77 32.36
CA LYS A 4 25.42 -8.24 31.00
C LYS A 4 24.69 -9.00 29.87
N GLN A 5 23.93 -10.06 30.15
CA GLN A 5 23.16 -10.74 29.10
C GLN A 5 21.67 -10.79 29.42
N PRO A 6 20.83 -10.01 28.71
CA PRO A 6 19.38 -10.02 28.86
C PRO A 6 18.68 -11.33 28.41
N LEU A 7 19.43 -12.40 28.11
CA LEU A 7 18.91 -13.67 27.60
C LEU A 7 17.87 -14.33 28.51
N ARG A 8 18.09 -14.30 29.84
CA ARG A 8 17.14 -14.90 30.79
C ARG A 8 15.80 -14.17 30.83
N GLY A 9 15.79 -12.88 30.49
CA GLY A 9 14.57 -12.06 30.46
C GLY A 9 13.62 -12.46 29.34
N ILE A 10 14.15 -12.91 28.20
CA ILE A 10 13.37 -13.30 27.01
C ILE A 10 12.38 -14.43 27.35
N GLY A 11 12.86 -15.47 28.05
CA GLY A 11 12.03 -16.60 28.44
C GLY A 11 10.92 -16.25 29.44
N ILE A 12 11.18 -15.28 30.34
CA ILE A 12 10.22 -14.82 31.33
C ILE A 12 9.14 -13.96 30.65
N LEU A 13 9.54 -13.04 29.76
CA LEU A 13 8.59 -12.20 29.04
C LEU A 13 7.70 -13.00 28.09
N LYS A 14 8.24 -14.06 27.48
CA LYS A 14 7.45 -15.01 26.69
C LYS A 14 6.27 -15.58 27.50
N GLN A 15 6.57 -16.09 28.69
CA GLN A 15 5.56 -16.65 29.60
C GLN A 15 4.56 -15.60 30.09
N ALA A 16 5.00 -14.34 30.24
CA ALA A 16 4.12 -13.23 30.59
C ALA A 16 3.14 -12.93 29.44
N ILE A 17 3.62 -12.84 28.20
CA ILE A 17 2.78 -12.64 27.01
C ILE A 17 1.75 -13.76 26.89
N ASP A 18 2.18 -15.02 27.01
CA ASP A 18 1.30 -16.19 26.88
C ASP A 18 0.18 -16.22 27.94
N LYS A 19 0.39 -15.60 29.11
CA LYS A 19 -0.61 -15.50 30.18
C LYS A 19 -1.47 -14.24 30.12
N MET A 20 -0.96 -13.16 29.52
CA MET A 20 -1.67 -11.88 29.43
C MET A 20 -2.57 -11.78 28.21
N GLN A 21 -2.20 -12.44 27.11
CA GLN A 21 -3.03 -12.48 25.91
C GLN A 21 -4.26 -13.37 26.15
N MET A 22 -5.45 -12.86 25.82
CA MET A 22 -6.68 -13.67 25.82
C MET A 22 -6.80 -14.46 24.51
N ASN A 23 -6.25 -13.90 23.42
CA ASN A 23 -6.19 -14.48 22.09
C ASN A 23 -4.80 -14.26 21.49
N THR A 24 -4.37 -15.11 20.56
CA THR A 24 -3.04 -15.04 19.91
C THR A 24 -2.81 -13.79 19.05
N ASN A 25 -3.86 -13.02 18.77
CA ASN A 25 -3.82 -11.86 17.88
C ASN A 25 -3.84 -10.53 18.65
N GLN A 26 -3.59 -10.57 19.97
CA GLN A 26 -3.60 -9.39 20.84
C GLN A 26 -2.19 -8.84 21.11
N LEU A 27 -1.97 -7.59 20.75
CA LEU A 27 -0.74 -6.84 21.05
C LEU A 27 -0.78 -6.30 22.48
N THR A 28 0.10 -6.80 23.34
CA THR A 28 0.34 -6.29 24.71
C THR A 28 1.56 -5.35 24.74
N SER A 29 1.70 -4.57 25.81
CA SER A 29 2.87 -3.69 25.98
C SER A 29 4.19 -4.48 26.03
N VAL A 30 4.13 -5.67 26.63
CA VAL A 30 5.23 -6.62 26.83
C VAL A 30 5.85 -7.12 25.52
N HIS A 31 5.11 -7.09 24.41
CA HIS A 31 5.65 -7.45 23.10
C HIS A 31 6.77 -6.50 22.65
N ALA A 32 6.64 -5.21 22.96
CA ALA A 32 7.68 -4.22 22.66
C ALA A 32 8.96 -4.50 23.46
N ASP A 33 8.81 -4.82 24.74
CA ASP A 33 9.91 -5.16 25.65
C ASP A 33 10.63 -6.45 25.22
N LEU A 34 9.88 -7.46 24.78
CA LEU A 34 10.44 -8.69 24.23
C LEU A 34 11.31 -8.41 23.01
N CYS A 35 10.82 -7.57 22.07
CA CYS A 35 11.56 -7.21 20.86
C CYS A 35 12.83 -6.42 21.21
N GLN A 36 12.74 -5.47 22.14
CA GLN A 36 13.88 -4.69 22.62
C GLN A 36 14.94 -5.59 23.26
N LEU A 37 14.54 -6.53 24.12
CA LEU A 37 15.46 -7.47 24.76
C LEU A 37 16.11 -8.42 23.75
N CYS A 38 15.37 -8.90 22.76
CA CYS A 38 15.91 -9.73 21.68
C CYS A 38 16.94 -8.97 20.83
N LEU A 39 16.70 -7.68 20.54
CA LEU A 39 17.65 -6.80 19.88
C LEU A 39 18.93 -6.61 20.69
N LEU A 40 18.81 -6.30 21.99
CA LEU A 40 19.95 -6.11 22.89
C LEU A 40 20.76 -7.41 23.08
N ALA A 41 20.08 -8.55 23.12
CA ALA A 41 20.70 -9.88 23.23
C ALA A 41 21.28 -10.40 21.90
N LYS A 42 21.00 -9.73 20.77
CA LYS A 42 21.27 -10.21 19.40
C LYS A 42 20.73 -11.64 19.15
N CYS A 43 19.61 -11.98 19.77
CA CYS A 43 18.98 -13.29 19.68
C CYS A 43 17.53 -13.13 19.23
N PHE A 44 17.30 -13.25 17.93
CA PHE A 44 16.01 -12.92 17.30
C PHE A 44 15.03 -14.09 17.24
N LYS A 45 15.55 -15.32 17.21
CA LYS A 45 14.77 -16.56 17.02
C LYS A 45 13.61 -16.73 18.02
N PRO A 46 13.73 -16.36 19.31
CA PRO A 46 12.63 -16.47 20.26
C PRO A 46 11.46 -15.50 20.04
N ALA A 47 11.68 -14.38 19.34
CA ALA A 47 10.65 -13.36 19.09
C ALA A 47 9.79 -13.66 17.86
N LEU A 48 10.29 -14.45 16.91
CA LEU A 48 9.60 -14.77 15.65
C LEU A 48 8.17 -15.29 15.80
N PRO A 49 7.86 -16.23 16.73
CA PRO A 49 6.50 -16.71 16.89
C PRO A 49 5.46 -15.62 17.23
N TYR A 50 5.92 -14.49 17.77
CA TYR A 50 5.09 -13.33 18.13
C TYR A 50 5.14 -12.21 17.09
N LEU A 51 6.10 -12.25 16.16
CA LEU A 51 6.23 -11.26 15.08
C LEU A 51 5.58 -11.77 13.79
N ASP A 52 5.58 -13.08 13.56
CA ASP A 52 5.00 -13.69 12.36
C ASP A 52 3.46 -13.71 12.39
N VAL A 53 2.84 -13.37 13.52
CA VAL A 53 1.38 -13.27 13.69
C VAL A 53 0.95 -11.83 13.48
N ASP A 54 0.04 -11.61 12.53
CA ASP A 54 -0.56 -10.29 12.31
C ASP A 54 -1.53 -9.95 13.46
N MET A 55 -1.09 -9.04 14.33
CA MET A 55 -1.88 -8.60 15.49
C MET A 55 -2.97 -7.64 15.07
N MET A 56 -4.23 -7.97 15.39
CA MET A 56 -5.41 -7.21 15.00
C MET A 56 -6.01 -6.38 16.14
N ASP A 57 -5.76 -6.77 17.39
CA ASP A 57 -6.34 -6.13 18.57
C ASP A 57 -5.23 -5.66 19.54
N ILE A 58 -5.44 -4.51 20.20
CA ILE A 58 -4.51 -3.99 21.22
C ILE A 58 -5.08 -4.29 22.61
N CYS A 59 -4.33 -5.00 23.44
CA CYS A 59 -4.73 -5.31 24.81
C CYS A 59 -4.52 -4.08 25.71
N LYS A 60 -5.63 -3.50 26.20
CA LYS A 60 -5.60 -2.35 27.11
C LYS A 60 -5.42 -2.82 28.56
N GLU A 61 -4.18 -2.92 29.00
CA GLU A 61 -3.83 -3.22 30.39
C GLU A 61 -4.36 -2.10 31.31
N ASN A 62 -5.40 -2.40 32.11
CA ASN A 62 -6.05 -1.44 33.02
C ASN A 62 -6.53 -0.12 32.39
N GLY A 63 -6.85 -0.13 31.09
CA GLY A 63 -7.43 1.01 30.37
C GLY A 63 -6.43 1.95 29.69
N ALA A 64 -5.11 1.74 29.80
CA ALA A 64 -4.11 2.58 29.13
C ALA A 64 -3.06 1.72 28.40
N TYR A 65 -3.05 1.81 27.08
CA TYR A 65 -1.96 1.35 26.23
C TYR A 65 -1.26 2.58 25.66
N ASP A 66 0.02 2.78 25.97
CA ASP A 66 0.78 3.92 25.47
C ASP A 66 1.20 3.66 24.01
N ALA A 67 0.89 4.61 23.12
CA ALA A 67 1.20 4.58 21.69
C ALA A 67 2.71 4.36 21.43
N LYS A 68 3.56 4.74 22.39
CA LYS A 68 5.00 4.45 22.32
C LYS A 68 5.31 2.96 22.24
N HIS A 69 4.59 2.09 22.96
CA HIS A 69 4.83 0.64 22.92
C HIS A 69 4.44 0.05 21.58
N PHE A 70 3.38 0.57 20.96
CA PHE A 70 2.98 0.20 19.60
C PHE A 70 4.09 0.55 18.59
N LEU A 71 4.55 1.80 18.61
CA LEU A 71 5.63 2.26 17.72
C LEU A 71 6.93 1.47 17.95
N CYS A 72 7.31 1.25 19.21
CA CYS A 72 8.48 0.46 19.58
C CYS A 72 8.37 -0.99 19.09
N TYR A 73 7.22 -1.65 19.25
CA TYR A 73 7.01 -3.02 18.77
C TYR A 73 7.25 -3.11 17.26
N TYR A 74 6.60 -2.25 16.48
CA TYR A 74 6.73 -2.26 15.02
C TYR A 74 8.12 -1.85 14.53
N TYR A 75 8.71 -0.82 15.14
CA TYR A 75 10.07 -0.37 14.81
C TYR A 75 11.13 -1.43 15.15
N TYR A 76 11.07 -2.02 16.36
CA TYR A 76 11.98 -3.09 16.77
C TYR A 76 11.74 -4.38 15.99
N GLY A 77 10.49 -4.73 15.69
CA GLY A 77 10.14 -5.86 14.82
C GLY A 77 10.71 -5.69 13.42
N GLY A 78 10.58 -4.48 12.83
CA GLY A 78 11.20 -4.14 11.55
C GLY A 78 12.73 -4.28 11.57
N MET A 79 13.39 -3.84 12.66
CA MET A 79 14.84 -4.02 12.83
C MET A 79 15.23 -5.50 12.95
N ILE A 80 14.43 -6.31 13.65
CA ILE A 80 14.66 -7.75 13.77
C ILE A 80 14.57 -8.44 12.40
N TYR A 81 13.52 -8.16 11.61
CA TYR A 81 13.36 -8.73 10.27
C TYR A 81 14.44 -8.25 9.30
N THR A 82 14.85 -6.99 9.40
CA THR A 82 15.99 -6.46 8.65
C THR A 82 17.28 -7.21 9.00
N GLY A 83 17.52 -7.47 10.30
CA GLY A 83 18.65 -8.28 10.76
C GLY A 83 18.62 -9.74 10.30
N LEU A 84 17.42 -10.29 10.06
CA LEU A 84 17.21 -11.63 9.50
C LEU A 84 17.15 -11.66 7.96
N LYS A 85 17.36 -10.51 7.30
CA LYS A 85 17.24 -10.33 5.84
C LYS A 85 15.86 -10.66 5.26
N ASN A 86 14.81 -10.63 6.08
CA ASN A 86 13.43 -10.72 5.62
C ASN A 86 12.90 -9.31 5.34
N PHE A 87 13.31 -8.74 4.21
CA PHE A 87 13.02 -7.34 3.87
C PHE A 87 11.54 -7.07 3.59
N GLU A 88 10.79 -8.07 3.12
CA GLU A 88 9.35 -7.96 2.86
C GLU A 88 8.58 -7.70 4.16
N ARG A 89 8.78 -8.55 5.18
CA ARG A 89 8.18 -8.33 6.51
C ARG A 89 8.76 -7.09 7.19
N ALA A 90 10.04 -6.77 7.01
CA ALA A 90 10.61 -5.55 7.57
C ALA A 90 9.93 -4.28 7.02
N LEU A 91 9.70 -4.21 5.71
CA LEU A 91 9.02 -3.08 5.07
C LEU A 91 7.59 -2.93 5.61
N TYR A 92 6.84 -4.03 5.68
CA TYR A 92 5.50 -4.05 6.29
C TYR A 92 5.54 -3.51 7.73
N PHE A 93 6.48 -3.98 8.55
CA PHE A 93 6.63 -3.54 9.95
C PHE A 93 7.02 -2.06 10.08
N TYR A 94 7.73 -1.49 9.10
CA TYR A 94 8.03 -0.06 9.08
C TYR A 94 6.86 0.80 8.57
N GLU A 95 6.05 0.26 7.66
CA GLU A 95 4.92 0.97 7.05
C GLU A 95 3.71 1.04 8.00
N GLN A 96 3.39 -0.06 8.69
CA GLN A 96 2.26 -0.18 9.62
C GLN A 96 2.12 0.96 10.64
N PRO A 97 3.16 1.34 11.41
CA PRO A 97 3.05 2.43 12.39
C PRO A 97 2.88 3.82 11.78
N LEU A 98 3.20 3.99 10.49
CA LEU A 98 3.12 5.27 9.80
C LEU A 98 1.79 5.46 9.05
N SER A 99 1.09 4.37 8.70
CA SER A 99 -0.02 4.44 7.74
C SER A 99 -1.30 3.71 8.15
N ASN A 100 -1.43 3.19 9.39
CA ASN A 100 -2.60 2.41 9.80
C ASN A 100 -3.96 3.06 9.44
N ALA A 101 -4.12 4.38 9.66
CA ALA A 101 -5.34 5.09 9.28
C ALA A 101 -5.62 5.07 7.76
N TYR A 102 -4.58 5.10 6.92
CA TYR A 102 -4.67 5.02 5.46
C TYR A 102 -4.85 3.57 4.97
N HIS A 103 -4.28 2.60 5.69
CA HIS A 103 -4.49 1.20 5.38
C HIS A 103 -5.93 0.76 5.71
N GLU A 104 -6.45 1.17 6.87
CA GLU A 104 -7.86 0.98 7.23
C GLU A 104 -8.77 1.69 6.21
N LEU A 105 -8.37 2.88 5.71
CA LEU A 105 -9.09 3.59 4.65
C LEU A 105 -9.15 2.78 3.36
N ALA A 106 -8.02 2.21 2.92
CA ALA A 106 -7.96 1.35 1.73
C ALA A 106 -8.78 0.06 1.91
N GLN A 107 -8.74 -0.55 3.10
CA GLN A 107 -9.50 -1.75 3.42
C GLN A 107 -11.00 -1.49 3.34
N VAL A 108 -11.50 -0.42 3.97
CA VAL A 108 -12.92 -0.05 3.89
C VAL A 108 -13.30 0.41 2.48
N TYR A 109 -12.41 1.06 1.74
CA TYR A 109 -12.65 1.40 0.33
C TYR A 109 -12.88 0.16 -0.54
N SER A 110 -12.22 -0.97 -0.23
CA SER A 110 -12.36 -2.23 -0.96
C SER A 110 -13.74 -2.88 -0.80
N THR A 111 -14.44 -2.64 0.32
CA THR A 111 -15.79 -3.18 0.58
C THR A 111 -16.87 -2.49 -0.26
N ASN A 112 -16.57 -1.33 -0.86
CA ASN A 112 -17.47 -0.51 -1.66
C ASN A 112 -18.66 0.07 -0.88
N ASN A 113 -18.54 0.18 0.45
CA ASN A 113 -19.56 0.72 1.33
C ASN A 113 -19.27 2.20 1.70
N PRO A 114 -19.99 3.18 1.14
CA PRO A 114 -19.71 4.59 1.38
C PRO A 114 -20.04 5.05 2.81
N SER A 115 -21.02 4.41 3.46
CA SER A 115 -21.39 4.74 4.84
C SER A 115 -20.29 4.34 5.83
N GLU A 116 -19.72 3.15 5.67
CA GLU A 116 -18.58 2.70 6.48
C GLU A 116 -17.34 3.57 6.24
N LEU A 117 -17.06 3.92 4.97
CA LEU A 117 -15.94 4.78 4.65
C LEU A 117 -16.09 6.17 5.30
N ARG A 118 -17.30 6.75 5.28
CA ARG A 118 -17.59 8.01 5.97
C ARG A 118 -17.38 7.90 7.48
N ASN A 119 -17.81 6.81 8.10
CA ASN A 119 -17.61 6.59 9.53
C ASN A 119 -16.12 6.50 9.89
N LEU A 120 -15.33 5.83 9.06
CA LEU A 120 -13.89 5.73 9.25
C LEU A 120 -13.17 7.07 9.07
N VAL A 121 -13.55 7.85 8.05
CA VAL A 121 -13.01 9.20 7.85
C VAL A 121 -13.29 10.11 9.05
N ASN A 122 -14.47 10.00 9.64
CA ASN A 122 -14.80 10.73 10.87
C ASN A 122 -13.97 10.25 12.07
N LYS A 123 -13.81 8.92 12.22
CA LYS A 123 -13.00 8.27 13.27
C LYS A 123 -11.54 8.75 13.26
N HIS A 124 -10.91 8.83 12.08
CA HIS A 124 -9.51 9.25 11.92
C HIS A 124 -9.33 10.69 11.43
N SER A 125 -10.36 11.54 11.61
CA SER A 125 -10.37 12.90 11.06
C SER A 125 -9.22 13.77 11.57
N GLU A 126 -8.84 13.62 12.84
CA GLU A 126 -7.70 14.31 13.45
C GLU A 126 -6.38 13.94 12.76
N THR A 127 -6.18 12.66 12.44
CA THR A 127 -4.99 12.16 11.73
C THR A 127 -4.89 12.75 10.33
N PHE A 128 -5.95 12.68 9.53
CA PHE A 128 -5.95 13.22 8.16
C PHE A 128 -5.82 14.76 8.11
N THR A 129 -6.31 15.44 9.14
CA THR A 129 -6.16 16.90 9.26
C THR A 129 -4.73 17.27 9.65
N ARG A 130 -4.15 16.55 10.61
CA ARG A 130 -2.75 16.72 11.01
C ARG A 130 -1.79 16.49 9.84
N ASP A 131 -2.11 15.52 8.99
CA ASP A 131 -1.28 15.15 7.83
C ASP A 131 -1.57 16.04 6.60
N ASN A 132 -2.43 17.05 6.73
CA ASN A 132 -2.80 18.02 5.69
C ASN A 132 -3.35 17.40 4.39
N ASN A 133 -4.00 16.24 4.47
CA ASN A 133 -4.51 15.52 3.31
C ASN A 133 -6.01 15.18 3.40
N MET A 134 -6.73 15.79 4.34
CA MET A 134 -8.19 15.69 4.47
C MET A 134 -8.95 15.93 3.15
N GLY A 135 -8.47 16.85 2.30
CA GLY A 135 -9.07 17.08 0.98
C GLY A 135 -8.99 15.86 0.06
N LEU A 136 -7.86 15.16 0.04
CA LEU A 136 -7.66 13.95 -0.75
C LEU A 136 -8.55 12.80 -0.24
N VAL A 137 -8.68 12.67 1.09
CA VAL A 137 -9.57 11.66 1.69
C VAL A 137 -11.04 11.90 1.31
N LYS A 138 -11.47 13.16 1.24
CA LYS A 138 -12.80 13.51 0.73
C LYS A 138 -12.96 13.18 -0.76
N GLN A 139 -11.91 13.38 -1.56
CA GLN A 139 -11.90 12.95 -2.96
C GLN A 139 -12.01 11.43 -3.09
N CYS A 140 -11.36 10.64 -2.21
CA CYS A 140 -11.57 9.20 -2.15
C CYS A 140 -13.03 8.84 -1.88
N LEU A 141 -13.71 9.54 -0.96
CA LEU A 141 -15.14 9.30 -0.73
C LEU A 141 -15.98 9.58 -1.99
N SER A 142 -15.72 10.70 -2.68
CA SER A 142 -16.38 11.03 -3.96
C SER A 142 -16.06 10.02 -5.06
N SER A 143 -14.82 9.56 -5.17
CA SER A 143 -14.43 8.56 -6.16
C SER A 143 -15.07 7.20 -5.89
N LEU A 144 -15.39 6.87 -4.63
CA LEU A 144 -16.12 5.65 -4.30
C LEU A 144 -17.55 5.67 -4.85
N TYR A 145 -18.24 6.80 -4.75
CA TYR A 145 -19.57 6.96 -5.36
C TYR A 145 -19.49 6.82 -6.89
N LYS A 146 -18.51 7.48 -7.53
CA LYS A 146 -18.24 7.36 -8.97
C LYS A 146 -17.96 5.90 -9.38
N LYS A 147 -17.10 5.20 -8.63
CA LYS A 147 -16.79 3.77 -8.82
C LYS A 147 -18.03 2.88 -8.71
N ASN A 148 -18.90 3.14 -7.73
CA ASN A 148 -20.13 2.37 -7.56
C ASN A 148 -21.10 2.56 -8.75
N ILE A 149 -21.20 3.77 -9.29
CA ILE A 149 -22.00 4.05 -10.50
C ILE A 149 -21.37 3.36 -11.72
N GLN A 150 -20.05 3.45 -11.92
CA GLN A 150 -19.34 2.75 -12.99
C GLN A 150 -19.51 1.22 -12.93
N ARG A 151 -19.71 0.64 -11.75
CA ARG A 151 -19.99 -0.80 -11.64
C ARG A 151 -21.37 -1.16 -12.19
N LEU A 152 -22.35 -0.26 -12.09
CA LEU A 152 -23.71 -0.48 -12.59
C LEU A 152 -23.75 -0.56 -14.11
N THR A 153 -22.86 0.16 -14.82
CA THR A 153 -22.78 0.10 -16.29
C THR A 153 -22.38 -1.29 -16.80
N LYS A 154 -21.69 -2.09 -15.97
CA LYS A 154 -21.29 -3.46 -16.31
C LYS A 154 -22.42 -4.48 -16.18
N THR A 155 -23.47 -4.16 -15.42
CA THR A 155 -24.56 -5.09 -15.11
C THR A 155 -25.90 -4.66 -15.67
N PHE A 156 -26.07 -3.38 -15.99
CA PHE A 156 -27.32 -2.80 -16.46
C PHE A 156 -27.09 -2.03 -17.76
N LEU A 157 -27.99 -2.21 -18.71
CA LEU A 157 -28.09 -1.36 -19.90
C LEU A 157 -28.96 -0.13 -19.62
N THR A 158 -30.06 -0.30 -18.87
CA THR A 158 -30.94 0.79 -18.45
C THR A 158 -31.32 0.59 -16.99
N LEU A 159 -31.28 1.66 -16.19
CA LEU A 159 -31.57 1.62 -14.75
C LEU A 159 -32.33 2.90 -14.32
N SER A 160 -33.31 2.77 -13.43
CA SER A 160 -34.01 3.95 -12.90
C SER A 160 -33.12 4.78 -11.98
N LEU A 161 -33.33 6.10 -11.94
CA LEU A 161 -32.60 7.00 -11.04
C LEU A 161 -32.84 6.66 -9.55
N GLN A 162 -34.05 6.21 -9.22
CA GLN A 162 -34.40 5.80 -7.86
C GLN A 162 -33.65 4.52 -7.44
N ASP A 163 -33.57 3.54 -8.33
CA ASP A 163 -32.85 2.29 -8.10
C ASP A 163 -31.34 2.52 -8.01
N MET A 164 -30.82 3.45 -8.82
CA MET A 164 -29.43 3.87 -8.75
C MET A 164 -29.12 4.52 -7.41
N ALA A 165 -29.94 5.48 -6.97
CA ALA A 165 -29.78 6.13 -5.67
C ALA A 165 -29.78 5.12 -4.51
N SER A 166 -30.70 4.15 -4.55
CA SER A 166 -30.83 3.11 -3.53
C SER A 166 -29.59 2.19 -3.49
N ARG A 167 -29.07 1.76 -4.65
CA ARG A 167 -27.90 0.87 -4.71
C ARG A 167 -26.59 1.58 -4.36
N VAL A 168 -26.46 2.86 -4.70
CA VAL A 168 -25.25 3.66 -4.47
C VAL A 168 -25.27 4.35 -3.10
N GLN A 169 -26.37 4.23 -2.35
CA GLN A 169 -26.60 4.89 -1.06
C GLN A 169 -26.56 6.43 -1.16
N LEU A 170 -27.20 6.98 -2.19
CA LEU A 170 -27.45 8.41 -2.35
C LEU A 170 -28.78 8.80 -1.70
N SER A 171 -28.95 10.09 -1.41
CA SER A 171 -30.14 10.59 -0.70
C SER A 171 -31.43 10.53 -1.53
N GLY A 172 -31.32 10.52 -2.86
CA GLY A 172 -32.48 10.46 -3.75
C GLY A 172 -32.11 10.50 -5.24
N PRO A 173 -33.12 10.42 -6.12
CA PRO A 173 -32.92 10.37 -7.57
C PRO A 173 -32.31 11.67 -8.12
N GLN A 174 -32.55 12.82 -7.48
CA GLN A 174 -31.96 14.10 -7.89
C GLN A 174 -30.45 14.13 -7.71
N GLU A 175 -29.95 13.55 -6.61
CA GLU A 175 -28.50 13.43 -6.43
C GLU A 175 -27.89 12.41 -7.38
N ALA A 176 -28.57 11.30 -7.64
CA ALA A 176 -28.12 10.34 -8.65
C ALA A 176 -28.02 10.99 -10.04
N GLU A 177 -29.03 11.78 -10.43
CA GLU A 177 -29.02 12.53 -11.69
C GLU A 177 -27.83 13.49 -11.77
N LYS A 178 -27.57 14.24 -10.69
CA LYS A 178 -26.44 15.17 -10.62
C LYS A 178 -25.09 14.45 -10.76
N TYR A 179 -24.92 13.31 -10.09
CA TYR A 179 -23.70 12.50 -10.23
C TYR A 179 -23.53 11.99 -11.66
N VAL A 180 -24.59 11.43 -12.26
CA VAL A 180 -24.54 10.93 -13.64
C VAL A 180 -24.20 12.06 -14.61
N LEU A 181 -24.80 13.24 -14.46
CA LEU A 181 -24.51 14.40 -15.30
C LEU A 181 -23.04 14.80 -15.23
N HIS A 182 -22.48 14.96 -14.02
CA HIS A 182 -21.06 15.31 -13.85
C HIS A 182 -20.14 14.21 -14.40
N MET A 183 -20.48 12.93 -14.21
CA MET A 183 -19.67 11.83 -14.75
C MET A 183 -19.72 11.75 -16.28
N ILE A 184 -20.81 12.19 -16.93
CA ILE A 184 -20.89 12.31 -18.39
C ILE A 184 -20.03 13.50 -18.87
N GLU A 185 -20.13 14.64 -18.19
CA GLU A 185 -19.35 15.85 -18.51
C GLU A 185 -17.84 15.62 -18.36
N ASP A 186 -17.43 14.91 -17.29
CA ASP A 186 -16.04 14.53 -17.03
C ASP A 186 -15.54 13.39 -17.95
N GLY A 187 -16.43 12.77 -18.74
CA GLY A 187 -16.10 11.63 -19.60
C GLY A 187 -15.81 10.31 -18.86
N GLU A 188 -16.28 10.18 -17.62
CA GLU A 188 -16.07 9.01 -16.77
C GLU A 188 -17.05 7.86 -17.04
N ILE A 189 -18.22 8.17 -17.60
CA ILE A 189 -19.22 7.20 -18.07
C ILE A 189 -19.85 7.68 -19.38
N PHE A 190 -20.26 6.72 -20.21
CA PHE A 190 -21.08 6.97 -21.39
C PHE A 190 -22.52 6.58 -21.07
N ALA A 191 -23.37 7.58 -20.84
CA ALA A 191 -24.76 7.36 -20.49
C ALA A 191 -25.64 8.51 -20.99
N SER A 192 -26.93 8.25 -21.14
CA SER A 192 -27.95 9.25 -21.44
C SER A 192 -29.04 9.22 -20.37
N ILE A 193 -29.49 10.40 -19.95
CA ILE A 193 -30.54 10.57 -18.92
C ILE A 193 -31.87 10.86 -19.64
N ASN A 194 -32.89 10.05 -19.36
CA ASN A 194 -34.27 10.31 -19.78
C ASN A 194 -35.07 10.78 -18.56
N GLN A 195 -35.24 12.11 -18.45
CA GLN A 195 -35.97 12.74 -17.34
C GLN A 195 -37.47 12.42 -17.35
N LYS A 196 -38.07 12.18 -18.52
CA LYS A 196 -39.51 11.90 -18.63
C LYS A 196 -39.86 10.56 -17.97
N ASP A 197 -39.02 9.56 -18.19
CA ASP A 197 -39.21 8.20 -17.68
C ASP A 197 -38.40 7.93 -16.39
N GLY A 198 -37.55 8.88 -15.96
CA GLY A 198 -36.71 8.75 -14.76
C GLY A 198 -35.63 7.66 -14.89
N MET A 199 -35.15 7.42 -16.11
CA MET A 199 -34.24 6.32 -16.45
C MET A 199 -32.88 6.82 -16.93
N VAL A 200 -31.83 6.07 -16.61
CA VAL A 200 -30.48 6.24 -17.15
C VAL A 200 -30.18 5.07 -18.07
N SER A 201 -29.87 5.35 -19.33
CA SER A 201 -29.41 4.36 -20.30
C SER A 201 -27.89 4.45 -20.43
N PHE A 202 -27.20 3.35 -20.15
CA PHE A 202 -25.77 3.22 -20.29
C PHE A 202 -25.42 2.80 -21.71
N HIS A 203 -24.30 3.31 -22.21
CA HIS A 203 -23.78 3.06 -23.53
C HIS A 203 -22.33 2.57 -23.43
N ASP A 204 -21.89 1.79 -24.41
CA ASP A 204 -20.48 1.48 -24.57
C ASP A 204 -19.72 2.70 -25.08
N ASN A 205 -18.39 2.71 -24.86
CA ASN A 205 -17.53 3.78 -25.33
C ASN A 205 -17.72 3.98 -26.84
N PRO A 206 -18.09 5.20 -27.29
CA PRO A 206 -18.34 5.49 -28.70
C PRO A 206 -17.06 5.42 -29.56
N GLU A 207 -15.87 5.44 -28.97
CA GLU A 207 -14.60 5.36 -29.69
C GLU A 207 -14.39 3.97 -30.31
N LYS A 208 -14.36 3.94 -31.65
CA LYS A 208 -14.14 2.72 -32.45
C LYS A 208 -12.69 2.59 -32.94
N TYR A 209 -11.80 3.49 -32.53
CA TYR A 209 -10.38 3.49 -32.89
C TYR A 209 -10.11 3.59 -34.39
N ASN A 210 -11.05 4.13 -35.16
CA ASN A 210 -10.96 4.22 -36.62
C ASN A 210 -10.95 5.67 -37.13
N ASN A 211 -10.85 6.65 -36.22
CA ASN A 211 -10.83 8.05 -36.58
C ASN A 211 -9.39 8.56 -36.85
N PRO A 212 -9.23 9.62 -37.65
CA PRO A 212 -7.93 10.25 -37.89
C PRO A 212 -7.28 10.81 -36.62
N ALA A 213 -8.08 11.15 -35.60
CA ALA A 213 -7.59 11.63 -34.31
C ALA A 213 -6.80 10.53 -33.58
N MET A 214 -7.26 9.28 -33.62
CA MET A 214 -6.53 8.14 -33.04
C MET A 214 -5.24 7.84 -33.79
N LEU A 215 -5.22 7.98 -35.12
CA LEU A 215 -3.98 7.88 -35.88
C LEU A 215 -2.97 8.94 -35.42
N HIS A 216 -3.42 10.19 -35.28
CA HIS A 216 -2.57 11.27 -34.79
C HIS A 216 -2.07 11.03 -33.35
N ASN A 217 -2.94 10.53 -32.46
CA ASN A 217 -2.54 10.18 -31.10
C ASN A 217 -1.48 9.07 -31.10
N ILE A 218 -1.64 8.05 -31.93
CA ILE A 218 -0.65 6.96 -32.06
C ILE A 218 0.69 7.51 -32.57
N ASP A 219 0.67 8.37 -33.60
CA ASP A 219 1.88 9.00 -34.12
C ASP A 219 2.60 9.83 -33.05
N GLN A 220 1.87 10.60 -32.25
CA GLN A 220 2.45 11.38 -31.15
C GLN A 220 3.04 10.50 -30.04
N GLU A 221 2.33 9.46 -29.61
CA GLU A 221 2.85 8.53 -28.59
C GLU A 221 4.07 7.76 -29.11
N MET A 222 4.09 7.40 -30.40
CA MET A 222 5.25 6.79 -31.04
C MET A 222 6.47 7.72 -31.03
N LEU A 223 6.28 9.02 -31.33
CA LEU A 223 7.34 10.01 -31.26
C LEU A 223 7.91 10.15 -29.84
N LYS A 224 7.05 10.14 -28.80
CA LYS A 224 7.49 10.14 -27.39
C LYS A 224 8.33 8.91 -27.05
N CYS A 225 7.93 7.73 -27.54
CA CYS A 225 8.69 6.51 -27.34
C CYS A 225 10.06 6.57 -28.04
N ILE A 226 10.14 7.13 -29.25
CA ILE A 226 11.41 7.34 -29.96
C ILE A 226 12.31 8.28 -29.16
N GLU A 227 11.77 9.39 -28.63
CA GLU A 227 12.55 10.32 -27.82
C GLU A 227 13.05 9.67 -26.51
N LEU A 228 12.22 8.83 -25.88
CA LEU A 228 12.61 8.09 -24.69
C LEU A 228 13.73 7.08 -24.99
N ASP A 229 13.65 6.38 -26.13
CA ASP A 229 14.68 5.43 -26.58
C ASP A 229 16.03 6.12 -26.83
N GLU A 230 16.02 7.29 -27.49
CA GLU A 230 17.23 8.09 -27.68
C GLU A 230 17.82 8.57 -26.36
N ARG A 231 16.98 8.96 -25.38
CA ARG A 231 17.45 9.27 -24.01
C ARG A 231 18.07 8.06 -23.32
N LEU A 232 17.48 6.88 -23.48
CA LEU A 232 18.01 5.64 -22.90
C LEU A 232 19.36 5.27 -23.52
N LYS A 233 19.51 5.38 -24.85
CA LYS A 233 20.79 5.17 -25.52
C LYS A 233 21.87 6.13 -25.04
N ALA A 234 21.53 7.41 -24.87
CA ALA A 234 22.47 8.40 -24.34
C ALA A 234 22.90 8.05 -22.90
N MET A 235 21.95 7.64 -22.06
CA MET A 235 22.25 7.20 -20.69
C MET A 235 23.11 5.93 -20.66
N ASP A 236 22.82 4.95 -21.51
CA ASP A 236 23.60 3.71 -21.64
C ASP A 236 25.04 4.00 -22.13
N GLN A 237 25.18 4.94 -23.07
CA GLN A 237 26.47 5.43 -23.51
C GLN A 237 27.24 6.10 -22.37
N GLU A 238 26.60 6.97 -21.57
CA GLU A 238 27.20 7.60 -20.39
C GLU A 238 27.64 6.59 -19.32
N ILE A 239 26.83 5.55 -19.08
CA ILE A 239 27.18 4.46 -18.15
C ILE A 239 28.35 3.65 -18.68
N THR A 240 28.36 3.36 -19.99
CA THR A 240 29.42 2.58 -20.64
C THR A 240 30.76 3.31 -20.62
N VAL A 241 30.78 4.64 -20.78
CA VAL A 241 32.02 5.45 -20.69
C VAL A 241 32.41 5.78 -19.24
N ASN A 242 31.60 5.39 -18.25
CA ASN A 242 31.89 5.69 -16.86
C ASN A 242 33.13 4.88 -16.39
N PRO A 243 34.21 5.54 -15.94
CA PRO A 243 35.47 4.88 -15.60
C PRO A 243 35.32 3.84 -14.47
N GLN A 244 34.38 4.01 -13.53
CA GLN A 244 34.14 3.00 -12.48
C GLN A 244 33.48 1.72 -13.02
N PHE A 245 32.66 1.84 -14.07
CA PHE A 245 32.06 0.70 -14.75
C PHE A 245 33.09 0.01 -15.64
N VAL A 246 33.87 0.78 -16.42
CA VAL A 246 34.99 0.27 -17.24
C VAL A 246 36.01 -0.48 -16.39
N GLN A 247 36.38 0.06 -15.23
CA GLN A 247 37.37 -0.57 -14.33
C GLN A 247 36.86 -1.86 -13.67
N LYS A 248 35.56 -1.98 -13.38
CA LYS A 248 34.94 -3.24 -12.92
C LYS A 248 34.79 -4.27 -14.04
N SER A 249 34.46 -3.83 -15.25
CA SER A 249 34.30 -4.69 -16.43
C SER A 249 35.64 -5.21 -16.95
N MET A 250 36.70 -4.40 -16.89
CA MET A 250 38.07 -4.80 -17.26
C MET A 250 38.81 -5.53 -16.13
N GLY A 251 38.48 -5.28 -14.86
CA GLY A 251 39.13 -5.87 -13.68
C GLY A 251 38.77 -7.34 -13.38
N SER A 252 38.13 -8.05 -14.31
CA SER A 252 37.76 -9.48 -14.15
C SER A 252 38.49 -10.40 -15.15
N GLN A 253 39.55 -9.94 -15.81
CA GLN A 253 40.28 -10.71 -16.84
C GLN A 253 41.76 -11.00 -16.51
N GLU A 254 42.24 -10.72 -15.31
CA GLU A 254 43.61 -11.06 -14.87
C GLU A 254 43.59 -12.11 -13.76
N ASP A 255 43.22 -13.36 -14.06
CA ASP A 255 43.50 -14.50 -13.16
C ASP A 255 43.52 -15.88 -13.89
N ASP A 256 43.88 -15.91 -15.18
CA ASP A 256 44.20 -17.18 -15.86
C ASP A 256 45.32 -17.00 -16.91
N SER A 257 46.55 -16.75 -16.45
CA SER A 257 47.73 -17.04 -17.26
C SER A 257 48.75 -17.79 -16.41
N GLY A 258 48.89 -19.08 -16.77
CA GLY A 258 49.48 -20.12 -15.95
C GLY A 258 50.95 -19.93 -15.59
N ASN A 259 51.26 -20.34 -14.36
CA ASN A 259 52.63 -20.50 -13.90
C ASN A 259 52.97 -22.01 -13.87
N LYS A 260 53.70 -22.48 -14.88
CA LYS A 260 54.46 -23.75 -14.81
C LYS A 260 55.64 -23.56 -13.85
N PRO A 261 55.98 -24.51 -12.97
CA PRO A 261 57.33 -24.60 -12.45
C PRO A 261 58.15 -25.58 -13.29
N SER A 262 59.23 -25.05 -13.86
CA SER A 262 60.34 -25.76 -14.48
C SER A 262 61.14 -26.54 -13.42
N SER A 263 61.61 -27.70 -13.83
CA SER A 263 62.56 -28.63 -13.20
C SER A 263 63.96 -28.05 -12.96
N TYR A 264 64.75 -28.82 -12.18
CA TYR A 264 66.21 -28.78 -11.88
C TYR A 264 66.58 -28.04 -10.58
N SER A 265 67.37 -28.57 -9.63
CA SER A 265 68.20 -29.80 -9.54
C SER A 265 68.22 -30.32 -8.10
#